data_AF-A0A7J3M0C4-F1
#
_entry.id   AF-A0A7J3M0C4-F1
#
_cell.length_a   1.000
_cell.length_b   1.000
_cell.length_c   1.000
_cell.angle_alpha   90.00
_cell.angle_beta   90.00
_cell.angle_gamma   90.00
#
_symmetry.space_group_name_H-M   'P 1'
#
loop_
_entity.id
_entity.type
_entity.pdbx_description
1 polymer ?
#
loop_
_entity_poly.entity_id
_entity_poly.type
_entity_poly.pdbx_seq_one_letter_code
_entity_poly.pdbx_strand_id
1 'polypeptide(L)'
;MKPVEMFENVFWVGALDWDERDFHNFQTPRGLTYNSYLIVDDKNVLIDAVKHKFVAEHLEKISAILDPKEIDYVVVNHIEPDHASGLADV
;
A
#
# COMPACT_ATOMS: atom_id res chain seq x y z
N MET A 1 7.18 8.80 3.88
CA MET A 1 8.43 8.35 3.18
C MET A 1 8.19 8.47 1.68
N LYS A 2 9.19 8.78 0.84
CA LYS A 2 8.94 8.92 -0.61
C LYS A 2 8.50 7.58 -1.23
N PRO A 3 7.61 7.58 -2.25
CA PRO A 3 7.36 6.38 -3.04
C PRO A 3 8.64 5.93 -3.75
N VAL A 4 8.71 4.64 -4.07
CA VAL A 4 9.86 4.04 -4.76
C VAL A 4 9.41 3.53 -6.11
N GLU A 5 9.96 4.08 -7.20
CA GLU A 5 9.76 3.53 -8.53
C GLU A 5 10.55 2.22 -8.66
N MET A 6 9.82 1.11 -8.81
CA MET A 6 10.39 -0.24 -8.89
C MET A 6 10.70 -0.63 -10.34
N PHE A 7 9.81 -0.20 -11.25
CA PHE A 7 9.92 -0.31 -12.70
C PHE A 7 9.31 0.96 -13.30
N GLU A 8 9.54 1.20 -14.59
CA GLU A 8 8.92 2.31 -15.31
C GLU A 8 7.40 2.34 -15.05
N ASN A 9 6.95 3.45 -14.46
CA ASN A 9 5.55 3.70 -14.09
C ASN A 9 4.93 2.73 -13.06
N VAL A 10 5.73 1.95 -12.34
CA VAL A 10 5.27 1.06 -11.26
C VAL A 10 5.95 1.45 -9.95
N PHE A 11 5.14 1.94 -9.02
CA PHE A 11 5.61 2.53 -7.77
C PHE A 11 5.20 1.68 -6.57
N TRP A 12 6.15 1.38 -5.70
CA TRP A 12 5.83 0.91 -4.36
C TRP A 12 5.30 2.07 -3.52
N VAL A 13 4.06 1.91 -3.05
CA VAL A 13 3.34 2.87 -2.21
C VAL A 13 2.89 2.24 -0.89
N GLY A 14 3.42 1.06 -0.55
CA GLY A 14 3.08 0.32 0.68
C GLY A 14 3.59 0.96 1.98
N ALA A 15 3.74 0.17 3.04
CA ALA A 15 4.18 0.66 4.35
C ALA A 15 5.18 -0.28 5.04
N LEU A 16 6.03 0.29 5.90
CA LEU A 16 6.97 -0.46 6.73
C LEU A 16 6.47 -0.50 8.18
N ASP A 17 6.32 -1.70 8.73
CA ASP A 17 5.92 -1.92 10.12
C ASP A 17 7.11 -2.45 10.91
N TRP A 18 7.96 -1.52 11.34
CA TRP A 18 9.15 -1.83 12.13
C TRP A 18 8.82 -2.35 13.53
N ASP A 19 7.59 -2.16 14.01
CA ASP A 19 7.19 -2.42 15.40
C ASP A 19 6.37 -3.70 15.56
N GLU A 20 5.77 -4.24 14.49
CA GLU A 20 5.05 -5.52 14.55
C GLU A 20 6.01 -6.66 14.93
N ARG A 21 5.68 -7.38 16.01
CA ARG A 21 6.48 -8.50 16.53
C ARG A 21 5.73 -9.82 16.52
N ASP A 22 4.41 -9.78 16.61
CA ASP A 22 3.55 -10.94 16.56
C ASP A 22 2.45 -10.70 15.52
N PHE A 23 2.70 -11.20 14.32
CA PHE A 23 1.80 -11.08 13.20
C PHE A 23 1.04 -12.40 13.04
N HIS A 24 -0.18 -12.47 13.58
CA HIS A 24 -1.05 -13.64 13.48
C HIS A 24 -0.42 -14.94 14.06
N ASN A 25 0.24 -14.82 15.21
CA ASN A 25 1.04 -15.88 15.85
C ASN A 25 2.34 -16.23 15.10
N PHE A 26 2.74 -15.41 14.13
CA PHE A 26 4.05 -15.49 13.46
C PHE A 26 4.98 -14.41 14.01
N GLN A 27 6.12 -14.82 14.56
CA GLN A 27 7.08 -13.89 15.16
C GLN A 27 7.86 -13.13 14.09
N THR A 28 7.78 -11.79 14.12
CA THR A 28 8.44 -10.87 13.18
C THR A 28 9.45 -9.98 13.91
N PRO A 29 10.59 -10.52 14.41
CA PRO A 29 11.55 -9.75 15.20
C PRO A 29 12.21 -8.59 14.44
N ARG A 30 12.09 -8.58 13.10
CA ARG A 30 12.61 -7.53 12.21
C ARG A 30 11.51 -6.64 11.62
N GLY A 31 10.28 -6.74 12.13
CA GLY A 31 9.12 -6.11 11.51
C GLY A 31 8.69 -6.81 10.22
N LEU A 32 7.79 -6.15 9.49
CA LEU A 32 7.26 -6.60 8.20
C LEU A 32 6.86 -5.42 7.31
N THR A 33 6.40 -5.69 6.10
CA THR A 33 5.89 -4.67 5.19
C THR A 33 4.50 -5.03 4.71
N TYR A 34 3.65 -4.02 4.50
CA TYR A 34 2.39 -4.15 3.77
C TYR A 34 2.62 -3.57 2.39
N ASN A 35 2.84 -4.42 1.39
CA ASN A 35 3.20 -3.97 0.06
C ASN A 35 1.94 -3.65 -0.74
N SER A 36 1.92 -2.46 -1.31
CA SER A 36 0.92 -1.99 -2.26
C SER A 36 1.64 -1.26 -3.39
N TYR A 37 1.09 -1.35 -4.61
CA TYR A 37 1.72 -0.85 -5.82
C TYR A 37 0.76 0.03 -6.61
N LEU A 38 1.25 1.17 -7.06
CA LEU A 38 0.53 2.06 -7.97
C LEU A 38 1.14 1.93 -9.37
N ILE A 39 0.32 1.57 -10.33
CA ILE A 39 0.67 1.50 -11.76
C ILE A 39 0.04 2.71 -12.43
N VAL A 40 0.86 3.52 -13.10
CA VAL A 40 0.43 4.72 -13.82
C VAL A 40 0.48 4.45 -15.32
N ASP A 41 -0.67 4.49 -15.97
CA ASP A 41 -0.80 4.20 -17.40
C ASP A 41 -2.06 4.91 -17.94
N ASP A 42 -2.55 4.52 -19.12
CA ASP A 42 -3.89 4.90 -19.63
C ASP A 42 -5.01 4.66 -18.61
N LYS A 43 -4.78 3.71 -17.69
CA LYS A 43 -5.58 3.48 -16.48
C LYS A 43 -4.69 3.39 -15.25
N ASN A 44 -5.00 4.20 -14.24
CA ASN A 44 -4.28 4.19 -12.97
C ASN A 44 -4.80 3.06 -12.10
N VAL A 45 -3.94 2.14 -11.71
CA VAL A 45 -4.31 0.93 -10.96
C VAL A 45 -3.56 0.86 -9.65
N LEU A 46 -4.30 0.75 -8.55
CA LEU A 46 -3.76 0.42 -7.24
C LEU A 46 -3.88 -1.09 -6.99
N ILE A 47 -2.78 -1.73 -6.61
CA ILE A 47 -2.72 -3.15 -6.24
C ILE A 47 -2.64 -3.26 -4.73
N ASP A 48 -3.70 -3.82 -4.12
CA ASP A 48 -3.94 -3.94 -2.69
C ASP A 48 -3.86 -2.60 -1.92
N ALA A 49 -4.30 -2.60 -0.67
CA ALA A 49 -4.11 -1.48 0.25
C ALA A 49 -3.10 -1.89 1.34
N VAL A 50 -3.17 -1.21 2.48
CA VAL A 50 -2.35 -1.50 3.66
C VAL A 50 -3.23 -1.69 4.89
N LYS A 51 -2.64 -2.19 5.98
CA LYS A 51 -3.29 -2.19 7.30
C LYS A 51 -3.68 -0.76 7.69
N HIS A 52 -4.89 -0.56 8.23
CA HIS A 52 -5.51 0.75 8.48
C HIS A 52 -4.58 1.77 9.17
N LYS A 53 -3.74 1.34 10.13
CA LYS A 53 -2.80 2.24 10.82
C LYS A 53 -1.76 2.92 9.90
N PHE A 54 -1.59 2.45 8.67
CA PHE A 54 -0.66 3.00 7.67
C PHE A 54 -1.32 3.75 6.51
N VAL A 55 -2.65 3.89 6.50
CA VAL A 55 -3.40 4.55 5.41
C VAL A 55 -2.87 5.96 5.12
N ALA A 56 -2.57 6.74 6.16
CA ALA A 56 -2.06 8.10 5.98
C ALA A 56 -0.71 8.13 5.22
N GLU A 57 0.22 7.23 5.56
CA GLU A 57 1.50 7.11 4.85
C GLU A 57 1.31 6.59 3.41
N HIS A 58 0.38 5.66 3.23
CA HIS A 58 0.02 5.10 1.93
C HIS A 58 -0.54 6.18 0.98
N LEU A 59 -1.51 6.97 1.45
CA LEU A 59 -2.07 8.10 0.72
C LEU A 59 -1.05 9.21 0.46
N GLU A 60 -0.13 9.47 1.39
CA GLU A 60 0.98 10.42 1.17
C GLU A 60 1.84 9.98 -0.02
N LYS A 61 2.15 8.68 -0.14
CA LYS A 61 2.93 8.12 -1.25
C LYS A 61 2.17 8.16 -2.57
N ILE A 62 0.88 7.82 -2.58
CA ILE A 62 0.03 7.91 -3.76
C ILE A 62 -0.05 9.37 -4.24
N SER A 63 -0.34 10.30 -3.32
CA SER A 63 -0.49 11.74 -3.59
C SER A 63 0.80 12.40 -4.11
N ALA A 64 1.95 11.79 -3.85
CA ALA A 64 3.22 12.25 -4.41
C ALA A 64 3.41 11.87 -5.89
N ILE A 65 2.56 10.99 -6.43
CA ILE A 65 2.60 10.50 -7.82
C ILE A 65 1.42 11.06 -8.62
N LEU A 66 0.19 10.98 -8.08
CA LEU A 66 -1.06 11.48 -8.69
C LEU A 66 -2.10 11.82 -7.62
N ASP A 67 -3.16 12.56 -7.98
CA ASP A 67 -4.31 12.76 -7.09
C ASP A 67 -5.01 11.39 -6.90
N PRO A 68 -5.19 10.87 -5.67
CA PRO A 68 -5.85 9.57 -5.44
C PRO A 68 -7.20 9.42 -6.14
N LYS A 69 -7.92 10.51 -6.43
CA LYS A 69 -9.17 10.49 -7.20
C LYS A 69 -9.03 10.05 -8.66
N GLU A 70 -7.81 10.09 -9.19
CA GLU A 70 -7.49 9.65 -10.56
C GLU A 70 -7.24 8.14 -10.64
N ILE A 71 -7.33 7.39 -9.53
CA ILE A 71 -7.26 5.92 -9.53
C ILE A 71 -8.52 5.36 -10.20
N ASP A 72 -8.35 4.66 -11.31
CA ASP A 72 -9.45 4.02 -12.04
C ASP A 72 -9.85 2.68 -11.40
N TYR A 73 -8.86 1.92 -10.92
CA TYR A 73 -9.07 0.57 -10.41
C TYR A 73 -8.30 0.32 -9.12
N VAL A 74 -8.94 -0.40 -8.20
CA VAL A 74 -8.26 -1.04 -7.08
C VAL A 74 -8.40 -2.54 -7.23
N VAL A 75 -7.27 -3.24 -7.39
CA VAL A 75 -7.20 -4.70 -7.45
C VAL A 75 -6.93 -5.22 -6.04
N VAL A 76 -7.93 -5.88 -5.46
CA VAL A 76 -7.80 -6.52 -4.14
C VAL A 76 -7.52 -8.01 -4.35
N ASN A 77 -6.27 -8.42 -4.13
CA ASN A 77 -5.84 -9.82 -4.27
C ASN A 77 -6.30 -10.68 -3.09
N HIS A 78 -6.33 -10.09 -1.90
CA HIS A 78 -6.68 -10.77 -0.65
C HIS A 78 -7.40 -9.82 0.31
N ILE A 79 -8.40 -10.32 1.04
CA ILE A 79 -9.28 -9.51 1.90
C ILE A 79 -8.91 -9.52 3.37
N GLU A 80 -7.80 -10.18 3.74
CA GLU A 80 -7.32 -10.16 5.12
C GLU A 80 -6.96 -8.73 5.54
N PRO A 81 -7.26 -8.31 6.79
CA PRO A 81 -7.19 -6.90 7.17
C PRO A 81 -5.82 -6.23 6.98
N ASP A 82 -4.73 -6.98 6.99
CA ASP A 82 -3.38 -6.48 6.70
C ASP A 82 -3.20 -5.93 5.28
N HIS A 83 -4.01 -6.40 4.32
CA HIS A 83 -4.03 -5.93 2.93
C HIS A 83 -5.23 -5.04 2.61
N ALA A 84 -6.34 -5.20 3.32
CA ALA A 84 -7.62 -4.60 2.92
C ALA A 84 -8.21 -3.59 3.91
N SER A 85 -7.76 -3.53 5.17
CA SER A 85 -8.41 -2.66 6.16
C SER A 85 -8.26 -1.17 5.89
N GLY A 86 -7.27 -0.76 5.11
CA GLY A 86 -7.12 0.63 4.66
C GLY A 86 -7.97 1.01 3.45
N LEU A 87 -8.62 0.05 2.78
CA LEU A 87 -9.35 0.28 1.53
C LEU A 87 -10.50 1.29 1.67
N ALA A 88 -11.13 1.38 2.85
CA ALA A 88 -12.25 2.28 3.08
C ALA A 88 -11.86 3.78 3.01
N ASP A 89 -10.57 4.08 3.14
CA ASP A 89 -10.03 5.42 3.22
C ASP A 89 -9.19 5.81 1.98
N VAL A 90 -9.02 4.87 1.04
CA VAL A 90 -8.24 5.04 -0.20
C VAL A 90 -9.10 5.55 -1.35
#